data_AF-A0A4Q6C1H0-F1
#
_entry.id   AF-A0A4Q6C1H0-F1
#
_cell.length_a   1.000
_cell.length_b   1.000
_cell.length_c   1.000
_cell.angle_alpha   90.00
_cell.angle_beta   90.00
_cell.angle_gamma   90.00
#
_symmetry.space_group_name_H-M   'P 1'
#
loop_
_entity.id
_entity.type
_entity.pdbx_description
1 polymer ?
#
loop_
_entity_poly.entity_id
_entity_poly.type
_entity_poly.pdbx_seq_one_letter_code
_entity_poly.pdbx_strand_id
1 'polypeptide(L)'
;MIDAITELAPDFRTAYSSGGVILSVAVDDIAGAAVIYDKAAKKFPTDWQIAFKAAYHYLYEMGNKERAAELMKVSAMNGGPYWLSMLAAKLYSRTGKALLGKAVLEDFLAKNPEKADNEAIKIRMAEIERDLAAGDDPEPTPAPESAAAAKQPTELPKKKQ
;
A
#
# COMPACT_ATOMS: atom_id res chain seq x y z
N MET A 1 -5.66 -22.10 8.98
CA MET A 1 -5.81 -21.95 10.46
C MET A 1 -6.21 -20.53 10.86
N ILE A 2 -5.44 -19.49 10.50
CA ILE A 2 -5.80 -18.09 10.83
C ILE A 2 -7.21 -17.74 10.32
N ASP A 3 -7.56 -18.20 9.12
CA ASP A 3 -8.88 -17.96 8.54
C ASP A 3 -10.04 -18.46 9.42
N ALA A 4 -9.96 -19.69 9.91
CA ALA A 4 -10.93 -20.27 10.84
C ALA A 4 -11.02 -19.48 12.17
N ILE A 5 -9.89 -18.92 12.65
CA ILE A 5 -9.90 -18.05 13.84
C ILE A 5 -10.69 -16.77 13.56
N THR A 6 -10.55 -16.17 12.37
CA THR A 6 -11.33 -14.97 12.00
C THR A 6 -12.82 -15.24 11.84
N GLU A 7 -13.21 -16.48 11.60
CA GLU A 7 -14.63 -16.88 11.54
C GLU A 7 -15.20 -17.16 12.93
N LEU A 8 -14.44 -17.83 13.78
CA LEU A 8 -14.85 -18.17 15.14
C LEU A 8 -14.87 -16.94 16.07
N ALA A 9 -13.92 -16.03 15.90
CA ALA A 9 -13.75 -14.83 16.72
C ALA A 9 -13.56 -13.59 15.83
N PRO A 10 -14.61 -13.08 15.18
CA PRO A 10 -14.51 -12.02 14.19
C PRO A 10 -14.03 -10.68 14.76
N ASP A 11 -14.19 -10.44 16.06
CA ASP A 11 -13.69 -9.23 16.73
C ASP A 11 -12.23 -9.35 17.18
N PHE A 12 -11.59 -10.51 16.99
CA PHE A 12 -10.21 -10.73 17.36
C PHE A 12 -9.24 -10.09 16.36
N ARG A 13 -9.12 -8.76 16.46
CA ARG A 13 -8.30 -7.89 15.61
C ARG A 13 -6.89 -8.42 15.32
N THR A 14 -6.25 -9.03 16.32
CA THR A 14 -4.87 -9.56 16.19
C THR A 14 -4.76 -10.65 15.13
N ALA A 15 -5.79 -11.48 14.95
CA ALA A 15 -5.80 -12.51 13.90
C ALA A 15 -5.72 -11.88 12.50
N TYR A 16 -6.39 -10.75 12.28
CA TYR A 16 -6.32 -10.01 11.04
C TYR A 16 -5.00 -9.26 10.88
N SER A 17 -4.60 -8.52 11.92
CA SER A 17 -3.46 -7.61 11.85
C SER A 17 -2.11 -8.32 11.87
N SER A 18 -1.91 -9.26 12.79
CA SER A 18 -0.66 -10.02 12.92
C SER A 18 -0.70 -11.29 12.09
N GLY A 19 -1.85 -11.98 12.05
CA GLY A 19 -2.00 -13.18 11.23
C GLY A 19 -1.84 -12.89 9.73
N GLY A 20 -2.37 -11.77 9.23
CA GLY A 20 -2.15 -11.34 7.85
C GLY A 20 -0.66 -11.12 7.52
N VAL A 21 0.10 -10.51 8.44
CA VAL A 21 1.56 -10.30 8.25
C VAL A 21 2.32 -11.62 8.29
N ILE A 22 1.99 -12.51 9.24
CA ILE A 22 2.62 -13.82 9.36
C ILE A 22 2.41 -14.64 8.09
N LEU A 23 1.17 -14.71 7.59
CA LEU A 23 0.86 -15.39 6.33
C LEU A 23 1.62 -14.76 5.17
N SER A 24 1.59 -13.43 5.07
CA SER A 24 2.18 -12.68 3.97
C SER A 24 3.70 -12.76 3.89
N VAL A 25 4.41 -12.76 5.03
CA VAL A 25 5.86 -12.53 5.06
C VAL A 25 6.63 -13.71 5.63
N ALA A 26 6.11 -14.34 6.68
CA ALA A 26 6.83 -15.39 7.40
C ALA A 26 6.57 -16.79 6.84
N VAL A 27 5.35 -17.02 6.35
CA VAL A 27 4.89 -18.32 5.84
C VAL A 27 4.80 -18.34 4.31
N ASP A 28 4.87 -17.17 3.66
CA ASP A 28 4.75 -17.00 2.20
C ASP A 28 3.41 -17.53 1.63
N ASP A 29 2.37 -17.55 2.47
CA ASP A 29 0.99 -17.82 2.06
C ASP A 29 0.34 -16.52 1.57
N ILE A 30 0.78 -16.07 0.39
CA ILE A 30 0.34 -14.82 -0.22
C ILE A 30 -1.18 -14.81 -0.44
N ALA A 31 -1.72 -15.90 -0.97
CA ALA A 31 -3.15 -16.01 -1.24
C ALA A 31 -3.99 -16.03 0.05
N GLY A 32 -3.55 -16.78 1.07
CA GLY A 32 -4.20 -16.79 2.38
C GLY A 32 -4.15 -15.43 3.06
N ALA A 33 -3.03 -14.72 2.99
CA ALA A 33 -2.91 -13.36 3.51
C ALA A 33 -3.90 -12.39 2.84
N ALA A 34 -4.07 -12.48 1.51
CA ALA A 34 -5.04 -11.66 0.78
C ALA A 34 -6.47 -11.90 1.29
N VAL A 35 -6.87 -13.16 1.50
CA VAL A 35 -8.18 -13.52 2.08
C VAL A 35 -8.36 -12.88 3.46
N ILE A 36 -7.35 -12.96 4.32
CA ILE A 36 -7.40 -12.35 5.66
C ILE A 36 -7.52 -10.83 5.56
N TYR A 37 -6.75 -10.17 4.70
CA TYR A 37 -6.79 -8.71 4.56
C TYR A 37 -8.09 -8.22 3.92
N ASP A 38 -8.69 -8.95 2.99
CA ASP A 38 -10.01 -8.60 2.45
C ASP A 38 -11.11 -8.77 3.50
N LYS A 39 -11.04 -9.80 4.36
CA LYS A 39 -11.93 -9.91 5.54
C LYS A 39 -11.68 -8.74 6.50
N ALA A 40 -10.42 -8.38 6.74
CA ALA A 40 -10.04 -7.29 7.63
C ALA A 40 -10.56 -5.93 7.16
N ALA A 41 -10.46 -5.63 5.85
CA ALA A 41 -10.94 -4.37 5.28
C ALA A 41 -12.45 -4.18 5.44
N LYS A 42 -13.21 -5.29 5.44
CA LYS A 42 -14.66 -5.27 5.71
C LYS A 42 -14.98 -5.11 7.19
N LYS A 43 -14.24 -5.80 8.06
CA LYS A 43 -14.52 -5.84 9.51
C LYS A 43 -13.99 -4.61 10.27
N PHE A 44 -12.85 -4.09 9.84
CA PHE A 44 -12.15 -2.96 10.45
C PHE A 44 -11.88 -1.84 9.43
N PRO A 45 -12.92 -1.26 8.80
CA PRO A 45 -12.75 -0.32 7.69
C PRO A 45 -12.06 0.99 8.09
N THR A 46 -12.10 1.35 9.38
CA THR A 46 -11.49 2.56 9.93
C THR A 46 -10.14 2.30 10.59
N ASP A 47 -9.64 1.05 10.55
CA ASP A 47 -8.36 0.72 11.16
C ASP A 47 -7.23 0.99 10.18
N TRP A 48 -6.62 2.17 10.31
CA TRP A 48 -5.58 2.60 9.40
C TRP A 48 -4.36 1.68 9.41
N GLN A 49 -4.03 1.03 10.54
CA GLN A 49 -2.87 0.14 10.64
C GLN A 49 -3.11 -1.14 9.85
N ILE A 50 -4.30 -1.72 9.96
CA ILE A 50 -4.69 -2.90 9.18
C ILE A 50 -4.73 -2.53 7.70
N ALA A 51 -5.35 -1.40 7.34
CA ALA A 51 -5.39 -0.93 5.95
C ALA A 51 -3.99 -0.73 5.38
N PHE A 52 -3.05 -0.16 6.15
CA PHE A 52 -1.66 0.00 5.72
C PHE A 52 -0.95 -1.33 5.50
N LYS A 53 -1.10 -2.29 6.43
CA LYS A 53 -0.52 -3.64 6.30
C LYS A 53 -1.08 -4.39 5.11
N ALA A 54 -2.39 -4.28 4.88
CA ALA A 54 -3.04 -4.82 3.70
C ALA A 54 -2.48 -4.17 2.43
N ALA A 55 -2.34 -2.85 2.40
CA ALA A 55 -1.76 -2.14 1.27
C ALA A 55 -0.33 -2.60 0.95
N TYR A 56 0.50 -2.80 1.99
CA TYR A 56 1.85 -3.34 1.84
C TYR A 56 1.81 -4.72 1.17
N HIS A 57 0.95 -5.63 1.66
CA HIS A 57 0.79 -6.96 1.09
C HIS A 57 0.41 -6.92 -0.40
N TYR A 58 -0.63 -6.14 -0.75
CA TYR A 58 -1.03 -6.02 -2.16
C TYR A 58 0.05 -5.37 -3.01
N LEU A 59 0.80 -4.41 -2.49
CA LEU A 59 1.84 -3.72 -3.24
C LEU A 59 3.04 -4.62 -3.53
N TYR A 60 3.57 -5.28 -2.50
CA TYR A 60 4.86 -5.96 -2.56
C TYR A 60 4.75 -7.46 -2.84
N GLU A 61 3.76 -8.14 -2.27
CA GLU A 61 3.62 -9.58 -2.43
C GLU A 61 2.74 -9.95 -3.63
N MET A 62 1.65 -9.21 -3.87
CA MET A 62 0.75 -9.46 -5.00
C MET A 62 1.02 -8.61 -6.24
N GLY A 63 1.80 -7.52 -6.12
CA GLY A 63 2.02 -6.56 -7.20
C GLY A 63 0.77 -5.77 -7.64
N ASN A 64 -0.33 -5.85 -6.89
CA ASN A 64 -1.58 -5.15 -7.16
C ASN A 64 -1.50 -3.71 -6.64
N LYS A 65 -0.88 -2.85 -7.45
CA LYS A 65 -0.67 -1.43 -7.17
C LYS A 65 -1.97 -0.65 -6.97
N GLU A 66 -3.01 -1.01 -7.71
CA GLU A 66 -4.31 -0.33 -7.62
C GLU A 66 -4.98 -0.57 -6.27
N ARG A 67 -5.06 -1.84 -5.86
CA ARG A 67 -5.62 -2.22 -4.57
C ARG A 67 -4.80 -1.65 -3.41
N ALA A 68 -3.48 -1.63 -3.56
CA ALA A 68 -2.61 -0.97 -2.60
C ALA A 68 -2.89 0.53 -2.48
N ALA A 69 -3.09 1.24 -3.59
CA ALA A 69 -3.42 2.66 -3.59
C ALA A 69 -4.74 2.95 -2.87
N GLU A 70 -5.77 2.13 -3.12
CA GLU A 70 -7.06 2.21 -2.41
C GLU A 70 -6.90 2.09 -0.90
N LEU A 71 -6.18 1.06 -0.46
CA LEU A 71 -5.98 0.78 0.96
C LEU A 71 -5.08 1.84 1.63
N MET A 72 -4.09 2.39 0.92
CA MET A 72 -3.28 3.52 1.42
C MET A 72 -4.12 4.79 1.58
N LYS A 73 -5.02 5.08 0.63
CA LYS A 73 -5.97 6.18 0.75
C LYS A 73 -6.86 5.99 1.98
N VAL A 74 -7.44 4.80 2.17
CA VAL A 74 -8.25 4.48 3.36
C VAL A 74 -7.44 4.66 4.64
N SER A 75 -6.20 4.17 4.66
CA SER A 75 -5.32 4.33 5.82
C SER A 75 -5.06 5.81 6.14
N ALA A 76 -4.73 6.62 5.12
CA ALA A 76 -4.50 8.05 5.30
C ALA A 76 -5.75 8.78 5.83
N MET A 77 -6.93 8.44 5.33
CA MET A 77 -8.20 9.06 5.75
C MET A 77 -8.60 8.73 7.20
N ASN A 78 -8.10 7.62 7.75
CA ASN A 78 -8.49 7.12 9.08
C ASN A 78 -7.40 7.34 10.14
N GLY A 79 -6.54 8.36 9.97
CA GLY A 79 -5.52 8.74 10.95
C GLY A 79 -4.14 8.13 10.72
N GLY A 80 -3.92 7.50 9.56
CA GLY A 80 -2.59 7.10 9.11
C GLY A 80 -1.71 8.33 8.77
N PRO A 81 -0.39 8.14 8.67
CA PRO A 81 0.53 9.22 8.31
C PRO A 81 0.19 9.89 6.97
N TYR A 82 0.35 11.21 6.89
CA TYR A 82 -0.03 12.01 5.72
C TYR A 82 0.68 11.60 4.41
N TRP A 83 1.88 11.02 4.50
CA TRP A 83 2.63 10.57 3.32
C TRP A 83 1.96 9.42 2.59
N LEU A 84 1.00 8.73 3.22
CA LEU A 84 0.21 7.68 2.59
C LEU A 84 -0.67 8.24 1.46
N SER A 85 -1.21 9.45 1.57
CA SER A 85 -1.96 10.10 0.48
C SER A 85 -1.07 10.35 -0.74
N MET A 86 0.17 10.81 -0.51
CA MET A 86 1.13 11.02 -1.60
C MET A 86 1.52 9.71 -2.28
N LEU A 87 1.68 8.64 -1.50
CA LEU A 87 2.01 7.33 -2.03
C LEU A 87 0.84 6.71 -2.80
N ALA A 88 -0.39 6.83 -2.29
CA ALA A 88 -1.61 6.42 -3.00
C ALA A 88 -1.74 7.15 -4.33
N ALA A 89 -1.54 8.47 -4.34
CA ALA A 89 -1.59 9.28 -5.55
C ALA A 89 -0.56 8.84 -6.60
N LYS A 90 0.68 8.56 -6.17
CA LYS A 90 1.73 8.00 -7.02
C LYS A 90 1.32 6.67 -7.65
N LEU A 91 0.78 5.76 -6.84
CA LEU A 91 0.40 4.43 -7.30
C LEU A 91 -0.73 4.51 -8.33
N TYR A 92 -1.74 5.36 -8.10
CA TYR A 92 -2.80 5.60 -9.07
C TYR A 92 -2.29 6.17 -10.39
N SER A 93 -1.37 7.14 -10.36
CA SER A 93 -0.76 7.68 -11.59
C SER A 93 -0.07 6.59 -12.41
N ARG A 94 0.71 5.74 -11.73
CA ARG A 94 1.47 4.64 -12.35
C ARG A 94 0.61 3.49 -12.90
N THR A 95 -0.68 3.46 -12.58
CA THR A 95 -1.63 2.46 -13.08
C THR A 95 -2.59 3.05 -14.11
N GLY A 96 -2.24 4.19 -14.73
CA GLY A 96 -3.11 4.86 -15.70
C GLY A 96 -4.39 5.44 -15.08
N LYS A 97 -4.39 5.67 -13.76
CA LYS A 97 -5.51 6.24 -13.00
C LYS A 97 -5.14 7.62 -12.46
N ALA A 98 -4.46 8.43 -13.27
CA ALA A 98 -3.89 9.70 -12.84
C ALA A 98 -4.96 10.68 -12.30
N LEU A 99 -6.20 10.61 -12.83
CA LEU A 99 -7.34 11.37 -12.29
C LEU A 99 -7.65 11.04 -10.83
N LEU A 100 -7.62 9.75 -10.47
CA LEU A 100 -7.79 9.32 -9.08
C LEU A 100 -6.61 9.78 -8.22
N GLY A 101 -5.39 9.74 -8.76
CA GLY A 101 -4.21 10.25 -8.08
C GLY A 101 -4.32 11.74 -7.75
N LYS A 102 -4.77 12.55 -8.72
CA LYS A 102 -5.01 13.98 -8.55
C LYS A 102 -6.06 14.23 -7.47
N ALA A 103 -7.21 13.57 -7.55
CA ALA A 103 -8.29 13.71 -6.58
C ALA A 103 -7.85 13.37 -5.14
N VAL A 104 -6.96 12.38 -4.97
CA VAL A 104 -6.41 12.03 -3.64
C VAL A 104 -5.55 13.17 -3.06
N LEU A 105 -4.73 13.82 -3.89
CA LEU A 105 -3.91 14.95 -3.42
C LEU A 105 -4.73 16.21 -3.19
N GLU A 106 -5.73 16.48 -4.02
CA GLU A 106 -6.63 17.61 -3.85
C GLU A 106 -7.43 17.48 -2.56
N ASP A 107 -8.00 16.30 -2.27
CA ASP A 107 -8.68 16.03 -0.99
C ASP A 107 -7.71 16.16 0.20
N PHE A 108 -6.46 15.72 0.03
CA PHE A 108 -5.43 15.89 1.04
C PHE A 108 -5.13 17.37 1.32
N LEU A 109 -4.95 18.19 0.28
CA LEU A 109 -4.66 19.62 0.40
C LEU A 109 -5.85 20.42 0.93
N ALA A 110 -7.08 20.04 0.54
CA ALA A 110 -8.29 20.63 1.09
C ALA A 110 -8.40 20.45 2.61
N LYS A 111 -7.91 19.32 3.13
CA LYS A 111 -7.87 19.02 4.58
C LYS A 111 -6.62 19.57 5.28
N ASN A 112 -5.56 19.86 4.55
CA ASN A 112 -4.27 20.32 5.08
C ASN A 112 -3.74 21.52 4.26
N PRO A 113 -4.43 22.68 4.26
CA PRO A 113 -4.05 23.82 3.42
C PRO A 113 -2.65 24.34 3.72
N GLU A 114 -2.18 24.21 4.97
CA GLU A 114 -0.84 24.60 5.41
C GLU A 114 0.28 23.81 4.73
N LYS A 115 -0.04 22.67 4.12
CA LYS A 115 0.91 21.82 3.40
C LYS A 115 0.92 22.09 1.90
N ALA A 116 0.12 23.01 1.39
CA ALA A 116 0.12 23.38 -0.03
C ALA A 116 1.52 23.80 -0.52
N ASP A 117 2.32 24.41 0.36
CA ASP A 117 3.68 24.82 0.03
C ASP A 117 4.74 23.74 0.13
N ASN A 118 4.38 22.52 0.50
CA ASN A 118 5.33 21.42 0.61
C ASN A 118 5.85 21.00 -0.78
N GLU A 119 7.17 21.10 -0.97
CA GLU A 119 7.85 20.76 -2.22
C GLU A 119 7.54 19.33 -2.72
N ALA A 120 7.45 18.34 -1.83
CA ALA A 120 7.16 16.96 -2.24
C ALA A 120 5.74 16.82 -2.83
N ILE A 121 4.78 17.61 -2.34
CA ILE A 121 3.41 17.61 -2.86
C ILE A 121 3.36 18.35 -4.20
N LYS A 122 4.04 19.48 -4.32
CA LYS A 122 4.15 20.22 -5.59
C LYS A 122 4.75 19.35 -6.70
N ILE A 123 5.86 18.68 -6.42
CA ILE A 123 6.50 17.74 -7.35
C ILE A 123 5.52 16.63 -7.73
N ARG A 124 4.86 16.03 -6.74
CA ARG A 124 3.90 14.95 -6.98
C ARG A 124 2.71 15.40 -7.84
N MET A 125 2.16 16.58 -7.59
CA MET A 125 1.05 17.13 -8.37
C MET A 125 1.47 17.36 -9.82
N ALA A 126 2.65 17.97 -10.04
CA ALA A 126 3.20 18.19 -11.37
C ALA A 126 3.47 16.88 -12.14
N GLU A 127 3.93 15.82 -11.45
CA GLU A 127 4.06 14.48 -12.06
C GLU A 127 2.70 13.96 -12.55
N ILE A 128 1.66 14.04 -11.72
CA ILE A 128 0.32 13.56 -12.08
C ILE A 128 -0.29 14.39 -13.22
N GLU A 129 -0.11 15.70 -13.22
CA GLU A 129 -0.57 16.57 -14.31
C GLU A 129 0.12 16.25 -15.63
N ARG A 130 1.41 15.90 -15.59
CA ARG A 130 2.12 15.42 -16.77
C ARG A 130 1.55 14.10 -17.28
N ASP A 131 1.31 13.14 -16.39
CA ASP A 131 0.73 11.85 -16.74
C ASP A 131 -0.69 12.03 -17.35
N LEU A 132 -1.49 12.94 -16.79
CA LEU A 132 -2.80 13.32 -17.34
C LEU A 132 -2.70 13.94 -18.75
N ALA A 133 -1.70 14.78 -18.98
CA ALA A 133 -1.48 15.42 -20.28
C ALA A 133 -0.94 14.43 -21.33
N ALA A 134 -0.24 13.38 -20.92
CA ALA A 134 0.27 12.33 -21.79
C ALA A 134 -0.80 11.30 -22.20
N GLY A 135 -1.93 11.25 -21.49
CA GLY A 135 -2.96 10.21 -21.64
C GLY A 135 -2.67 8.97 -20.78
N ASP A 136 -3.69 8.15 -20.51
CA ASP A 136 -3.66 7.03 -19.53
C ASP A 136 -2.71 5.86 -19.87
N ASP A 137 -1.79 6.03 -20.82
CA ASP A 137 -0.66 5.14 -21.10
C ASP A 137 0.68 5.76 -20.61
N PRO A 138 0.88 6.02 -19.30
CA PRO A 138 2.17 6.46 -18.84
C PRO A 138 3.16 5.29 -18.95
N GLU A 139 4.22 5.49 -19.74
CA GLU A 139 5.39 4.64 -19.73
C GLU A 139 5.83 4.45 -18.26
N PRO A 140 5.87 3.22 -17.72
CA PRO A 140 6.08 3.01 -16.30
C PRO A 140 7.44 3.58 -15.93
N THR A 141 7.45 4.70 -15.19
CA THR A 141 8.69 5.26 -14.65
C THR A 141 9.39 4.14 -13.89
N PRO A 142 10.62 3.74 -14.28
CA PRO A 142 11.26 2.56 -13.73
C PRO A 142 11.27 2.68 -12.20
N ALA A 143 10.92 1.58 -11.54
CA ALA A 143 11.08 1.49 -10.10
C ALA A 143 12.57 1.74 -9.79
N PRO A 144 12.91 2.49 -8.72
CA PRO A 144 14.32 2.57 -8.31
C PRO A 144 14.83 1.14 -8.08
N GLU A 145 15.98 0.81 -8.68
CA GLU A 145 16.62 -0.52 -8.67
C GLU A 145 16.76 -1.16 -7.28
N SER A 146 16.63 -0.35 -6.21
CA SER A 146 16.69 -0.77 -4.82
C SER A 146 15.68 -1.84 -4.39
N ALA A 147 14.54 -2.01 -5.10
CA ALA A 147 13.56 -3.04 -4.72
C ALA A 147 13.90 -4.45 -5.25
N ALA A 148 14.71 -4.56 -6.32
CA ALA A 148 15.10 -5.84 -6.90
C ALA A 148 16.35 -6.44 -6.24
N ALA A 149 17.19 -5.62 -5.60
CA ALA A 149 18.46 -6.05 -5.02
C ALA A 149 18.36 -6.78 -3.67
N ALA A 150 17.19 -6.79 -3.01
CA ALA A 150 17.05 -7.33 -1.64
C ALA A 150 16.71 -8.83 -1.56
N LYS A 151 16.58 -9.55 -2.70
CA LYS A 151 16.28 -10.99 -2.72
C LYS A 151 17.48 -11.87 -3.15
N GLN A 152 18.70 -11.53 -2.72
CA GLN A 152 19.78 -12.53 -2.69
C GLN A 152 19.90 -13.11 -1.28
N PRO A 153 19.70 -14.43 -1.09
CA PRO A 153 19.98 -15.06 0.19
C PRO A 153 21.50 -15.03 0.42
N THR A 154 21.92 -14.24 1.41
CA THR A 154 23.28 -14.26 1.92
C THR A 154 23.58 -15.67 2.42
N GLU A 155 24.37 -16.44 1.68
CA GLU A 155 24.84 -17.76 2.12
C GLU A 155 25.56 -17.61 3.47
N LEU A 156 25.07 -18.33 4.48
CA LEU A 156 25.73 -18.42 5.79
C LEU A 156 27.12 -19.04 5.62
N PRO A 157 28.18 -18.47 6.22
CA PRO A 157 29.53 -19.01 6.08
C PRO A 157 29.61 -20.39 6.74
N LYS A 158 29.96 -21.41 5.95
CA LYS A 158 30.27 -22.76 6.44
C LYS A 158 31.40 -22.67 7.47
N LYS A 159 31.10 -22.99 8.73
CA LYS A 159 32.11 -23.23 9.77
C LYS A 159 33.02 -24.36 9.28
N LYS A 160 34.31 -24.06 9.09
CA LYS A 160 35.35 -25.08 8.96
C LYS A 160 35.51 -25.76 10.32
N GLN A 161 35.33 -27.07 10.34
CA GLN A 161 35.89 -27.96 11.37
C GLN A 161 37.39 -28.11 11.15
#